data_AF-A0A7S0S830-F1
#
_entry.id   AF-A0A7S0S830-F1
#
_cell.length_a   1.000
_cell.length_b   1.000
_cell.length_c   1.000
_cell.angle_alpha   90.00
_cell.angle_beta   90.00
_cell.angle_gamma   90.00
#
_symmetry.space_group_name_H-M   'P 1'
#
loop_
_entity.id
_entity.type
_entity.pdbx_description
1 polymer ?
#
loop_
_entity_poly.entity_id
_entity_poly.type
_entity_poly.pdbx_seq_one_letter_code
_entity_poly.pdbx_strand_id
1 'polypeptide(L)'
;GEGVAAAAESAGPALTSVDFPQGTVDMLPSTDARWRFPSCALVGNSGGLLGSRHGEAIDAHDAVWRINYAPIDRWGEDAGTRTTFDLINQQHTKRFVTDPAGGGEGGGGSDASGTS
;
A
#
# COMPACT_ATOMS: atom_id res chain seq x y z
N GLY A 1 37.26 -22.35 -13.98
CA GLY A 1 36.33 -21.49 -14.71
C GLY A 1 35.26 -22.38 -15.26
N GLU A 2 34.18 -22.56 -14.51
CA GLU A 2 33.05 -23.41 -14.89
C GLU A 2 31.83 -22.51 -14.96
N GLY A 3 31.26 -22.43 -16.16
CA GLY A 3 30.08 -21.63 -16.44
C GLY A 3 28.84 -22.28 -15.83
N VAL A 4 28.08 -21.50 -15.08
CA VAL A 4 26.76 -21.89 -14.61
C VAL A 4 25.81 -21.81 -15.81
N ALA A 5 25.28 -22.96 -16.23
CA ALA A 5 24.26 -23.02 -17.27
C ALA A 5 22.99 -22.33 -16.76
N ALA A 6 22.48 -21.37 -17.54
CA ALA A 6 21.18 -20.75 -17.30
C ALA A 6 20.09 -21.81 -17.46
N ALA A 7 19.32 -22.03 -16.41
CA ALA A 7 18.11 -22.86 -16.47
C ALA A 7 17.09 -22.18 -17.38
N ALA A 8 16.57 -22.92 -18.36
CA ALA A 8 15.53 -22.47 -19.26
C ALA A 8 14.25 -22.17 -18.47
N GLU A 9 13.72 -20.95 -18.61
CA GLU A 9 12.35 -20.63 -18.21
C GLU A 9 11.38 -21.46 -19.05
N SER A 10 10.70 -22.42 -18.43
CA SER A 10 9.58 -23.11 -19.07
C SER A 10 8.44 -22.11 -19.26
N ALA A 11 8.19 -21.72 -20.51
CA ALA A 11 7.03 -20.91 -20.87
C ALA A 11 5.75 -21.62 -20.40
N GLY A 12 5.11 -21.07 -19.37
CA GLY A 12 3.75 -21.44 -18.99
C GLY A 12 2.77 -21.19 -20.15
N PRO A 13 1.55 -21.74 -20.08
CA PRO A 13 0.57 -21.58 -21.15
C PRO A 13 0.33 -20.10 -21.44
N ALA A 14 0.41 -19.72 -22.72
CA ALA A 14 0.10 -18.37 -23.16
C ALA A 14 -1.36 -18.06 -22.80
N LEU A 15 -1.56 -17.11 -21.89
CA LEU A 15 -2.88 -16.56 -21.59
C LEU A 15 -3.38 -15.85 -22.86
N THR A 16 -4.21 -16.53 -23.65
CA THR A 16 -4.85 -15.94 -24.82
C THR A 16 -5.95 -15.00 -24.34
N SER A 17 -5.60 -13.72 -24.32
CA SER A 17 -6.44 -12.53 -24.08
C SER A 17 -7.32 -12.56 -22.83
N VAL A 18 -6.80 -12.02 -21.74
CA VAL A 18 -7.68 -11.43 -20.72
C VAL A 18 -8.14 -10.08 -21.26
N ASP A 19 -9.44 -9.93 -21.54
CA ASP A 19 -10.02 -8.68 -22.01
C ASP A 19 -10.09 -7.66 -20.86
N PHE A 20 -9.04 -6.85 -20.73
CA PHE A 20 -9.02 -5.73 -19.80
C PHE A 20 -9.67 -4.49 -20.42
N PRO A 21 -10.52 -3.75 -19.67
CA PRO A 21 -11.00 -2.45 -20.13
C PRO A 21 -9.81 -1.53 -20.45
N GLN A 22 -9.75 -1.01 -21.67
CA GLN A 22 -8.62 -0.19 -22.14
C GLN A 22 -8.40 1.05 -21.24
N GLY A 23 -9.49 1.68 -20.78
CA GLY A 23 -9.39 2.81 -19.86
C GLY A 23 -8.75 2.48 -18.51
N THR A 24 -8.75 1.21 -18.09
CA THR A 24 -8.01 0.76 -16.90
C THR A 24 -6.52 0.58 -17.21
N VAL A 25 -6.18 0.10 -18.42
CA VAL A 25 -4.79 -0.09 -18.86
C VAL A 25 -4.06 1.25 -18.95
N ASP A 26 -4.73 2.30 -19.43
CA ASP A 26 -4.17 3.65 -19.54
C ASP A 26 -3.78 4.27 -18.18
N MET A 27 -4.36 3.76 -17.08
CA MET A 27 -4.06 4.22 -15.71
C MET A 27 -2.88 3.47 -15.07
N LEU A 28 -2.39 2.40 -15.71
CA LEU A 28 -1.27 1.64 -15.18
C LEU A 28 0.07 2.33 -15.50
N PRO A 29 1.07 2.21 -14.63
CA PRO A 29 2.40 2.70 -14.94
C PRO A 29 2.96 1.95 -16.17
N SER A 30 3.52 2.71 -17.12
CA SER A 30 4.12 2.15 -18.34
C SER A 30 5.41 1.35 -18.10
N THR A 31 6.00 1.48 -16.92
CA THR A 31 7.24 0.80 -16.51
C THR A 31 7.18 0.41 -15.04
N ASP A 32 7.73 -0.75 -14.71
CA ASP A 32 7.88 -1.17 -13.32
C ASP A 32 8.89 -0.29 -12.58
N ALA A 33 8.47 0.23 -11.44
CA ALA A 33 9.38 0.94 -10.55
C ALA A 33 10.34 -0.05 -9.88
N ARG A 34 11.64 0.26 -9.93
CA ARG A 34 12.69 -0.52 -9.28
C ARG A 34 13.18 0.19 -8.03
N TRP A 35 12.48 -0.01 -6.92
CA TRP A 35 12.90 0.55 -5.64
C TRP A 35 13.87 -0.37 -4.91
N ARG A 36 14.87 0.23 -4.25
CA ARG A 36 15.79 -0.45 -3.33
C ARG A 36 16.02 0.46 -2.14
N PHE A 37 15.74 -0.07 -0.95
CA PHE A 37 15.91 0.63 0.31
C PHE A 37 16.87 -0.18 1.19
N PRO A 38 17.83 0.47 1.87
CA PRO A 38 18.73 -0.22 2.81
C PRO A 38 17.98 -0.86 3.99
N SER A 39 16.91 -0.22 4.47
CA SER A 39 16.06 -0.72 5.56
C SER A 39 14.57 -0.47 5.30
N CYS A 40 13.72 -1.41 5.72
CA CYS A 40 12.27 -1.33 5.55
C CYS A 40 11.53 -1.71 6.83
N ALA A 41 10.46 -0.98 7.15
CA ALA A 41 9.46 -1.39 8.13
C ALA A 41 8.17 -1.80 7.41
N LEU A 42 7.62 -2.96 7.78
CA LEU A 42 6.27 -3.37 7.39
C LEU A 42 5.37 -3.33 8.62
N VAL A 43 4.37 -2.47 8.59
CA VAL A 43 3.52 -2.18 9.74
C VAL A 43 2.11 -2.70 9.46
N GLY A 44 1.70 -3.73 10.22
CA GLY A 44 0.33 -4.23 10.20
C GLY A 44 -0.61 -3.41 11.08
N ASN A 45 -1.90 -3.72 11.04
CA ASN A 45 -2.95 -2.96 11.75
C ASN A 45 -3.40 -3.62 13.06
N SER A 46 -2.56 -4.47 13.66
CA SER A 46 -2.92 -5.20 14.88
C SER A 46 -3.00 -4.26 16.08
N GLY A 47 -4.01 -4.46 16.93
CA GLY A 47 -4.11 -3.78 18.23
C GLY A 47 -2.92 -4.06 19.17
N GLY A 48 -2.09 -5.07 18.88
CA GLY A 48 -0.85 -5.32 19.61
C GLY A 48 0.21 -4.22 19.47
N LEU A 49 0.05 -3.28 18.54
CA LEU A 49 0.89 -2.07 18.47
C LEU A 49 0.58 -1.07 19.58
N LEU A 50 -0.62 -1.10 20.16
CA LEU A 50 -1.04 -0.12 21.16
C LEU A 50 -0.19 -0.21 22.43
N GLY A 51 0.39 0.93 22.84
CA GLY A 51 1.29 1.04 23.99
C GLY A 51 2.69 0.44 23.77
N SER A 52 3.02 0.04 22.55
CA SER A 52 4.32 -0.57 22.23
C SER A 52 5.44 0.45 22.09
N ARG A 53 5.12 1.71 21.79
CA ARG A 53 6.07 2.81 21.58
C ARG A 53 7.13 2.53 20.52
N HIS A 54 6.79 1.76 19.49
CA HIS A 54 7.69 1.47 18.38
C HIS A 54 7.78 2.58 17.34
N GLY A 55 7.04 3.68 17.49
CA GLY A 55 6.86 4.68 16.43
C GLY A 55 8.17 5.27 15.90
N GLU A 56 9.09 5.68 16.79
CA GLU A 56 10.40 6.19 16.39
C GLU A 56 11.24 5.13 15.67
N ALA A 57 11.23 3.89 16.16
CA ALA A 57 11.97 2.79 15.54
C ALA A 57 11.42 2.43 14.14
N ILE A 58 10.10 2.49 13.96
CA ILE A 58 9.45 2.33 12.65
C ILE A 58 9.89 3.46 11.73
N ASP A 59 9.76 4.71 12.17
CA ASP A 59 10.03 5.89 11.36
C ASP A 59 11.52 6.02 10.98
N ALA A 60 12.44 5.38 11.71
CA ALA A 60 13.87 5.35 11.43
C ALA A 60 14.30 4.52 10.19
N HIS A 61 13.41 3.71 9.59
CA HIS A 61 13.75 2.92 8.39
C HIS A 61 13.88 3.80 7.13
N ASP A 62 14.32 3.29 5.99
CA ASP A 62 14.33 4.07 4.74
C ASP A 62 12.97 4.05 4.03
N ALA A 63 12.23 2.95 4.12
CA ALA A 63 10.86 2.83 3.64
C ALA A 63 9.90 2.26 4.68
N VAL A 64 8.67 2.78 4.73
CA VAL A 64 7.57 2.23 5.55
C VAL A 64 6.43 1.76 4.66
N TRP A 65 6.06 0.51 4.82
CA TRP A 65 4.90 -0.11 4.20
C TRP A 65 3.77 -0.20 5.22
N ARG A 66 2.60 0.32 4.82
CA ARG A 66 1.35 0.21 5.56
C ARG A 66 0.30 -0.55 4.75
N ILE A 67 -0.82 -0.88 5.39
CA ILE A 67 -1.84 -1.73 4.80
C ILE A 67 -3.21 -1.08 4.99
N ASN A 68 -3.97 -1.00 3.90
CA ASN A 68 -5.37 -0.58 3.84
C ASN A 68 -5.63 0.84 4.40
N TYR A 69 -4.66 1.73 4.30
CA TYR A 69 -4.81 3.13 4.72
C TYR A 69 -5.34 3.30 6.15
N ALA A 70 -4.76 2.52 7.08
CA ALA A 70 -5.10 2.63 8.49
C ALA A 70 -4.76 4.04 9.02
N PRO A 71 -5.62 4.65 9.86
CA PRO A 71 -5.36 5.97 10.42
C PRO A 71 -4.16 5.92 11.38
N ILE A 72 -3.23 6.86 11.26
CA ILE A 72 -1.98 6.91 12.06
C ILE A 72 -1.85 8.17 12.92
N ASP A 73 -2.63 9.23 12.65
CA ASP A 73 -2.44 10.56 13.26
C ASP A 73 -2.45 10.53 14.80
N ARG A 74 -3.29 9.68 15.40
CA ARG A 74 -3.41 9.54 16.86
C ARG A 74 -2.59 8.40 17.46
N TRP A 75 -1.83 7.67 16.64
CA TRP A 75 -1.07 6.48 17.04
C TRP A 75 0.42 6.61 16.74
N GLY A 76 0.91 7.82 16.45
CA GLY A 76 2.29 8.05 16.02
C GLY A 76 3.34 7.53 17.01
N GLU A 77 3.08 7.59 18.32
CA GLU A 77 4.00 7.06 19.35
C GLU A 77 4.21 5.55 19.19
N ASP A 78 3.16 4.81 18.82
CA ASP A 78 3.16 3.36 18.71
C ASP A 78 3.51 2.86 17.31
N ALA A 79 2.93 3.50 16.30
CA ALA A 79 2.90 3.02 14.93
C ALA A 79 3.70 3.89 13.94
N GLY A 80 4.30 4.98 14.41
CA GLY A 80 5.03 5.93 13.58
C GLY A 80 4.10 6.82 12.75
N THR A 81 4.69 7.81 12.10
CA THR A 81 4.00 8.83 11.29
C THR A 81 4.33 8.74 9.80
N ARG A 82 5.38 7.99 9.43
CA ARG A 82 5.83 7.90 8.06
C ARG A 82 5.12 6.78 7.29
N THR A 83 4.86 7.05 6.01
CA THR A 83 4.35 6.08 5.04
C THR A 83 5.07 6.33 3.71
N THR A 84 5.68 5.28 3.16
CA THR A 84 6.28 5.32 1.81
C THR A 84 5.37 4.60 0.82
N PHE A 85 4.81 3.47 1.23
CA PHE A 85 3.88 2.67 0.44
C PHE A 85 2.68 2.26 1.28
N ASP A 86 1.50 2.21 0.67
CA ASP A 86 0.30 1.65 1.28
C ASP A 86 -0.28 0.56 0.39
N LEU A 87 -0.38 -0.65 0.93
CA LEU A 87 -0.96 -1.82 0.26
C LEU A 87 -2.46 -1.82 0.50
N ILE A 88 -3.23 -1.43 -0.51
CA ILE A 88 -4.67 -1.26 -0.39
C ILE A 88 -5.40 -2.34 -1.19
N ASN A 89 -6.30 -3.08 -0.54
CA ASN A 89 -7.17 -4.00 -1.25
C ASN A 89 -8.35 -3.27 -1.93
N GLN A 90 -9.07 -3.98 -2.80
CA GLN A 90 -10.19 -3.40 -3.57
C GLN A 90 -11.34 -2.83 -2.73
N GLN A 91 -11.55 -3.32 -1.51
CA GLN A 91 -12.61 -2.78 -0.64
C GLN A 91 -12.20 -1.44 -0.05
N HIS A 92 -10.93 -1.31 0.37
CA HIS A 92 -10.40 -0.07 0.93
C HIS A 92 -10.12 0.99 -0.15
N THR A 93 -9.95 0.61 -1.42
CA THR A 93 -9.81 1.58 -2.52
C THR A 93 -11.09 2.40 -2.77
N LYS A 94 -12.27 1.89 -2.39
CA LYS A 94 -13.56 2.58 -2.59
C LYS A 94 -13.59 3.97 -1.95
N ARG A 95 -12.81 4.22 -0.90
CA ARG A 95 -12.66 5.54 -0.26
C ARG A 95 -12.02 6.58 -1.19
N PHE A 96 -11.24 6.13 -2.18
CA PHE A 96 -10.44 6.98 -3.06
C PHE A 96 -11.01 7.06 -4.47
N VAL A 97 -11.96 6.18 -4.82
CA VAL A 97 -12.60 6.18 -6.12
C VAL A 97 -13.97 6.84 -5.98
N THR A 98 -14.08 8.10 -6.37
CA THR A 98 -15.38 8.75 -6.56
C THR A 98 -16.06 8.18 -7.80
N ASP A 99 -17.31 7.73 -7.65
CA ASP A 99 -18.16 7.34 -8.77
C ASP A 99 -18.44 8.57 -9.68
N PRO A 100 -18.07 8.53 -10.97
CA PRO A 100 -18.41 9.60 -11.90
C PRO A 100 -19.94 9.76 -12.13
N ALA A 101 -20.78 8.82 -11.68
CA ALA A 101 -22.24 8.90 -11.77
C ALA A 101 -22.92 9.62 -10.58
N GLY A 102 -22.18 10.20 -9.64
CA GLY A 102 -22.76 11.11 -8.63
C GLY A 102 -23.55 10.44 -7.51
N GLY A 103 -23.30 9.15 -7.23
CA GLY A 103 -23.79 8.44 -6.04
C GLY A 103 -22.77 8.45 -4.91
N GLY A 104 -22.39 9.63 -4.41
CA GLY A 104 -21.43 9.76 -3.32
C GLY A 104 -22.01 9.29 -1.98
N GLU A 105 -21.77 8.04 -1.59
CA GLU A 105 -21.61 7.73 -0.17
C GLU A 105 -20.23 8.21 0.25
N GLY A 106 -20.15 9.50 0.54
CA GLY A 106 -19.02 10.06 1.26
C GLY A 106 -18.86 9.31 2.57
N GLY A 107 -17.83 8.48 2.66
CA GLY A 107 -17.35 7.90 3.91
C GLY A 107 -16.88 9.06 4.79
N GLY A 108 -17.82 9.62 5.55
CA GLY A 108 -17.56 10.62 6.58
C GLY A 108 -16.60 10.02 7.60
N GLY A 109 -15.31 10.33 7.45
CA GLY A 109 -14.44 10.42 8.60
C GLY A 109 -15.01 11.54 9.46
N SER A 110 -15.62 11.18 10.58
CA SER A 110 -16.03 12.16 11.56
C SER A 110 -14.80 12.86 12.11
N ASP A 111 -14.51 14.04 11.57
CA ASP A 111 -13.73 15.06 12.23
C ASP A 111 -14.48 15.44 13.52
N ALA A 112 -14.14 14.77 14.63
CA ALA A 112 -14.54 15.23 15.95
C ALA A 112 -13.60 16.37 16.37
N SER A 113 -13.77 17.53 15.76
CA SER A 113 -13.37 18.80 16.36
C SER A 113 -14.32 19.08 17.52
N GLY A 114 -13.84 18.85 18.74
CA GLY A 114 -14.57 19.15 19.97
C GLY A 114 -13.61 19.69 21.01
N THR A 115 -13.36 21.00 20.96
CA THR A 115 -12.77 21.77 22.05
C THR A 115 -13.78 21.91 23.19
N SER A 116 -13.44 21.41 24.37
CA SER A 116 -13.55 22.07 25.69
C SER A 116 -13.23 21.07 26.79
#